data_AF-A0A5D2QBB7-F1
#
_entry.id   AF-A0A5D2QBB7-F1
#
_cell.length_a   1.000
_cell.length_b   1.000
_cell.length_c   1.000
_cell.angle_alpha   90.00
_cell.angle_beta   90.00
_cell.angle_gamma   90.00
#
_symmetry.space_group_name_H-M   'P 1'
#
loop_
_entity.id
_entity.type
_entity.pdbx_description
1 polymer ?
#
loop_
_entity_poly.entity_id
_entity_poly.type
_entity_poly.pdbx_seq_one_letter_code
_entity_poly.pdbx_strand_id
1 'polypeptide(L)'
;MTGMPLSLHGFPLPKSVQEMSMNGDEPPPEFHAKDGSFGCIGSSDLSASVSGGLLSSSKDEQGKLRLALCSGGCFQAIGHGISNSFLNKVRGVAKQFFQLPQEEKQKYSRAAN
;
A
#
# COMPACT_ATOMS: atom_id res chain seq x y z
N MET A 1 -14.31 18.80 -22.14
CA MET A 1 -13.64 17.48 -22.21
C MET A 1 -13.85 16.81 -20.87
N THR A 2 -14.84 15.92 -20.78
CA THR A 2 -15.17 15.17 -19.57
C THR A 2 -14.11 14.09 -19.35
N GLY A 3 -13.48 14.07 -18.17
CA GLY A 3 -12.48 13.07 -17.81
C GLY A 3 -13.06 11.65 -17.89
N MET A 4 -12.22 10.68 -18.24
CA MET A 4 -12.62 9.28 -18.31
C MET A 4 -13.13 8.81 -16.93
N PRO A 5 -14.27 8.11 -16.85
CA PRO A 5 -14.76 7.60 -15.57
C PRO A 5 -13.79 6.57 -15.02
N LEU A 6 -13.56 6.62 -13.71
CA LEU A 6 -12.80 5.60 -13.00
C LEU A 6 -13.53 4.26 -13.14
N SER A 7 -12.82 3.14 -13.26
CA SER A 7 -13.47 1.82 -13.30
C SER A 7 -12.88 0.90 -12.24
N LEU A 8 -13.75 0.25 -11.48
CA LEU A 8 -13.39 -0.84 -10.57
C LEU A 8 -14.21 -2.07 -10.97
N HIS A 9 -13.53 -3.14 -11.37
CA HIS A 9 -14.17 -4.40 -11.83
C HIS A 9 -15.20 -4.22 -12.97
N GLY A 10 -15.00 -3.24 -13.86
CA GLY A 10 -15.92 -2.98 -14.99
C GLY A 10 -17.10 -2.07 -14.66
N PHE A 11 -17.25 -1.63 -13.40
CA PHE A 11 -18.25 -0.65 -13.01
C PHE A 11 -17.66 0.77 -13.11
N PRO A 12 -18.31 1.71 -13.81
CA PRO A 12 -17.93 3.12 -13.78
C PRO A 12 -18.15 3.68 -12.37
N LEU A 13 -17.06 4.07 -11.72
CA LEU A 13 -17.09 4.84 -10.48
C LEU A 13 -17.30 6.32 -10.80
N PRO A 14 -18.31 6.97 -10.21
CA PRO A 14 -18.60 8.38 -10.47
C PRO A 14 -17.57 9.32 -9.83
N LYS A 15 -16.88 8.88 -8.78
CA LYS A 15 -15.92 9.66 -7.99
C LYS A 15 -14.72 8.80 -7.57
N SER A 16 -13.60 9.45 -7.28
CA SER A 16 -12.45 8.75 -6.67
C SER A 16 -12.67 8.51 -5.17
N VAL A 17 -12.01 7.49 -4.60
CA VAL A 17 -12.05 7.23 -3.14
C VAL A 17 -11.54 8.43 -2.34
N GLN A 18 -10.53 9.12 -2.88
CA GLN A 18 -10.01 10.34 -2.26
C GLN A 18 -11.07 11.46 -2.22
N GLU A 19 -11.78 11.68 -3.33
CA GLU A 19 -12.85 12.68 -3.41
C GLU A 19 -14.00 12.34 -2.45
N MET A 20 -14.45 11.08 -2.43
CA MET A 20 -15.48 10.61 -1.49
C MET A 20 -15.06 10.88 -0.03
N SER A 21 -13.81 10.57 0.32
CA SER A 21 -13.27 10.81 1.66
C SER A 21 -13.19 12.30 2.02
N MET A 22 -12.89 13.17 1.06
CA MET A 22 -12.81 14.63 1.30
C MET A 22 -14.19 15.25 1.48
N ASN A 23 -15.20 14.73 0.78
CA ASN A 23 -16.57 15.22 0.84
C ASN A 23 -17.41 14.59 1.96
N GLY A 24 -16.93 13.50 2.57
CA GLY A 24 -17.69 12.73 3.55
C GLY A 24 -18.80 11.89 2.92
N ASP A 25 -18.65 11.51 1.64
CA ASP A 25 -19.59 10.64 0.95
C ASP A 25 -19.52 9.21 1.52
N GLU A 26 -20.66 8.52 1.63
CA GLU A 26 -20.70 7.10 2.02
C GLU A 26 -20.09 6.22 0.90
N PRO A 27 -19.21 5.25 1.22
CA PRO A 27 -18.64 4.37 0.21
C PRO A 27 -19.75 3.51 -0.43
N PRO A 28 -19.75 3.34 -1.76
CA PRO A 28 -20.81 2.59 -2.41
C PRO A 28 -20.66 1.08 -2.15
N PRO A 29 -21.72 0.27 -2.37
CA PRO A 29 -21.77 -1.13 -1.96
C PRO A 29 -20.66 -2.02 -2.53
N GLU A 30 -20.01 -1.62 -3.62
CA GLU A 30 -18.88 -2.32 -4.23
C GLU A 30 -17.63 -2.31 -3.32
N PHE A 31 -17.52 -1.36 -2.39
CA PHE A 31 -16.45 -1.32 -1.38
C PHE A 31 -16.80 -2.08 -0.11
N HIS A 32 -18.03 -2.58 0.03
CA HIS A 32 -18.42 -3.38 1.18
C HIS A 32 -17.79 -4.77 1.07
N ALA A 33 -17.00 -5.15 2.09
CA ALA A 33 -16.47 -6.49 2.17
C ALA A 33 -17.63 -7.49 2.28
N LYS A 34 -17.74 -8.41 1.31
CA LYS A 34 -18.68 -9.53 1.39
C LYS A 34 -18.15 -10.53 2.40
N ASP A 35 -18.98 -10.85 3.40
CA ASP A 35 -18.84 -11.87 4.43
C ASP A 35 -17.46 -11.92 5.12
N GLY A 36 -17.41 -11.30 6.29
CA GLY A 36 -16.19 -11.05 7.07
C GLY A 36 -15.36 -12.28 7.38
N SER A 37 -14.39 -12.57 6.52
CA SER A 37 -13.06 -12.94 6.97
C SER A 37 -12.23 -11.66 7.04
N PHE A 38 -12.59 -10.75 7.96
CA PHE A 38 -11.58 -9.79 8.43
C PHE A 38 -10.51 -10.66 9.07
N GLY A 39 -9.39 -10.81 8.39
CA GLY A 39 -8.28 -11.64 8.83
C GLY A 39 -8.04 -11.41 10.31
N CYS A 40 -8.13 -12.51 11.07
CA CYS A 40 -7.86 -12.64 12.50
C CYS A 40 -7.43 -11.33 13.18
N ILE A 41 -8.33 -10.73 13.97
CA ILE A 41 -7.96 -9.77 15.04
C ILE A 41 -7.28 -10.56 16.19
N GLY A 42 -6.43 -11.52 15.84
CA GLY A 42 -5.33 -11.91 16.71
C GLY A 42 -4.27 -10.85 16.48
N SER A 43 -3.69 -10.35 17.56
CA SER A 43 -2.43 -9.60 17.52
C SER A 43 -1.39 -10.47 16.80
N SER A 44 -1.40 -10.46 15.48
CA SER A 44 -0.43 -11.17 14.68
C SER A 44 0.85 -10.42 14.92
N ASP A 45 1.76 -11.08 15.63
CA ASP A 45 3.06 -10.55 15.98
C ASP A 45 3.62 -9.83 14.76
N LEU A 46 3.88 -8.53 14.95
CA LEU A 46 4.52 -7.65 13.97
C LEU A 46 5.58 -8.46 13.24
N SER A 47 5.46 -8.59 11.91
CA SER A 47 6.33 -9.48 11.13
C SER A 47 7.78 -9.30 11.57
N ALA A 48 8.50 -10.40 11.83
CA ALA A 48 9.81 -10.33 12.45
C ALA A 48 10.72 -9.29 11.77
N SER A 49 11.41 -8.48 12.56
CA SER A 49 12.37 -7.50 12.04
C SER A 49 13.71 -8.18 11.73
N VAL A 50 14.22 -7.95 10.52
CA VAL A 50 15.46 -8.54 10.01
C VAL A 50 16.41 -7.43 9.59
N SER A 51 17.64 -7.45 10.10
CA SER A 51 18.65 -6.44 9.80
C SER A 51 19.32 -6.70 8.45
N GLY A 52 18.94 -5.92 7.44
CA GLY A 52 19.41 -6.06 6.06
C GLY A 52 20.94 -5.97 5.94
N GLY A 53 21.56 -5.03 6.64
CA GLY A 53 23.03 -4.86 6.63
C GLY A 53 23.81 -6.03 7.25
N LEU A 54 23.18 -6.91 8.02
CA LEU A 54 23.82 -8.03 8.70
C LEU A 54 23.49 -9.40 8.09
N LEU A 55 22.59 -9.46 7.12
CA LEU A 55 22.12 -10.71 6.51
C LEU A 55 23.27 -11.59 5.99
N SER A 56 24.29 -11.00 5.38
CA SER A 56 25.42 -11.75 4.82
C SER A 56 26.43 -12.19 5.89
N SER A 57 26.44 -11.57 7.07
CA SER A 57 27.46 -11.77 8.11
C SER A 57 26.95 -12.45 9.38
N SER A 58 25.64 -12.54 9.58
CA SER A 58 25.03 -13.08 10.80
C SER A 58 24.14 -14.27 10.52
N LYS A 59 24.51 -15.44 11.05
CA LYS A 59 23.67 -16.64 11.02
C LYS A 59 22.36 -16.44 11.77
N ASP A 60 22.36 -15.61 12.81
CA ASP A 60 21.16 -15.32 13.59
C ASP A 60 20.15 -14.52 12.76
N GLU A 61 20.60 -13.52 12.01
CA GLU A 61 19.73 -12.74 11.11
C GLU A 61 19.21 -13.60 9.95
N GLN A 62 20.03 -14.52 9.42
CA GLN A 62 19.57 -15.51 8.44
C GLN A 62 18.52 -16.46 9.04
N GLY A 63 18.69 -16.87 10.30
CA GLY A 63 17.73 -17.70 11.03
C GLY A 63 16.39 -16.98 11.23
N LYS A 64 16.42 -15.71 11.64
CA LYS A 64 15.22 -14.86 11.75
C LYS A 64 14.51 -14.73 10.41
N LEU A 65 15.26 -14.46 9.33
CA LEU A 65 14.70 -14.36 7.98
C LEU A 65 14.01 -15.67 7.56
N ARG A 66 14.68 -16.81 7.76
CA ARG A 66 14.09 -18.13 7.45
C ARG A 66 12.83 -18.39 8.25
N LEU A 67 12.85 -18.13 9.55
CA LEU A 67 11.68 -18.34 10.42
C LEU A 67 10.50 -17.48 9.95
N ALA A 68 10.72 -16.19 9.69
CA ALA A 68 9.69 -15.25 9.25
C ALA A 68 9.06 -15.66 7.92
N LEU A 69 9.88 -16.12 6.96
CA LEU A 69 9.41 -16.61 5.68
C LEU A 69 8.60 -17.92 5.81
N CYS A 70 9.01 -18.82 6.70
CA CYS A 70 8.32 -20.09 6.91
C CYS A 70 7.02 -19.96 7.72
N SER A 71 6.96 -19.05 8.70
CA SER A 71 5.79 -18.92 9.58
C SER A 71 4.79 -17.88 9.10
N GLY A 72 5.26 -16.69 8.73
CA GLY A 72 4.40 -15.53 8.42
C GLY A 72 4.37 -15.14 6.94
N GLY A 73 5.34 -15.60 6.14
CA GLY A 73 5.48 -15.23 4.74
C GLY A 73 5.89 -13.76 4.51
N CYS A 74 6.10 -12.99 5.57
CA CYS A 74 6.51 -11.59 5.52
C CYS A 74 7.45 -11.24 6.69
N PHE A 75 8.25 -10.18 6.51
CA PHE A 75 9.19 -9.67 7.51
C PHE A 75 9.42 -8.17 7.28
N GLN A 76 9.88 -7.46 8.32
CA GLN A 76 10.26 -6.06 8.21
C GLN A 76 11.77 -5.96 8.07
N ALA A 77 12.26 -5.43 6.94
CA ALA A 77 13.68 -5.10 6.81
C ALA A 77 13.99 -3.83 7.62
N ILE A 78 14.97 -3.92 8.52
CA ILE A 78 15.56 -2.77 9.24
C ILE A 78 17.04 -2.68 8.89
N GLY A 79 17.67 -1.52 9.12
CA GLY A 79 19.10 -1.37 8.81
C GLY A 79 19.46 -1.71 7.36
N HIS A 80 18.53 -1.51 6.42
CA HIS A 80 18.66 -1.84 5.00
C HIS A 80 19.57 -0.88 4.21
N GLY A 81 20.18 0.11 4.87
CA GLY A 81 21.13 1.05 4.25
C GLY A 81 20.51 2.17 3.40
N ILE A 82 19.19 2.19 3.23
CA ILE A 82 18.50 3.30 2.52
C ILE A 82 18.31 4.45 3.50
N SER A 83 18.73 5.65 3.10
CA SER A 83 18.70 6.81 3.98
C SER A 83 17.28 7.27 4.34
N ASN A 84 17.09 7.73 5.58
CA ASN A 84 15.82 8.29 6.02
C ASN A 84 15.41 9.53 5.23
N SER A 85 16.37 10.35 4.80
CA SER A 85 16.10 11.53 3.96
C SER A 85 15.51 11.13 2.60
N PHE A 86 16.00 10.05 2.00
CA PHE A 86 15.43 9.51 0.76
C PHE A 86 14.01 8.97 0.98
N LEU A 87 13.79 8.16 2.02
CA LEU A 87 12.45 7.63 2.34
C LEU A 87 11.44 8.76 2.62
N ASN A 88 11.87 9.80 3.32
CA ASN A 88 11.05 10.98 3.57
C ASN A 88 10.73 11.74 2.28
N LYS A 89 11.69 11.87 1.36
CA LYS A 89 11.46 12.48 0.04
C LYS A 89 10.45 11.67 -0.77
N VAL A 90 10.55 10.34 -0.81
CA VAL A 90 9.58 9.47 -1.50
C VAL A 90 8.18 9.69 -0.93
N ARG A 91 8.03 9.70 0.41
CA ARG A 91 6.75 9.96 1.06
C ARG A 91 6.21 11.36 0.75
N GLY A 92 7.08 12.37 0.70
CA GLY A 92 6.73 13.74 0.36
C GLY A 92 6.21 13.86 -1.07
N VAL A 93 6.94 13.31 -2.04
CA VAL A 93 6.53 13.32 -3.45
C VAL A 93 5.23 12.54 -3.67
N ALA A 94 5.03 11.41 -2.99
CA ALA A 94 3.77 10.67 -3.06
C ALA A 94 2.58 11.53 -2.57
N LYS A 95 2.73 12.22 -1.44
CA LYS A 95 1.69 13.14 -0.93
C LYS A 95 1.39 14.26 -1.93
N GLN A 96 2.42 14.89 -2.48
CA GLN A 96 2.27 15.95 -3.48
C GLN A 96 1.53 15.45 -4.73
N PHE A 97 1.85 14.26 -5.21
CA PHE A 97 1.19 13.67 -6.37
C PHE A 97 -0.30 13.44 -6.12
N PHE A 98 -0.69 12.84 -4.98
CA PHE A 98 -2.11 12.62 -4.68
C PHE A 98 -2.87 13.90 -4.35
N GLN A 99 -2.18 15.00 -4.00
CA GLN A 99 -2.79 16.33 -3.87
C GLN A 99 -3.08 17.02 -5.21
N LEU A 100 -2.53 16.53 -6.33
CA LEU A 100 -2.83 17.09 -7.65
C LEU A 100 -4.32 16.91 -8.02
N PRO A 101 -4.85 17.79 -8.90
CA PRO A 101 -6.17 17.62 -9.49
C PRO A 101 -6.34 16.26 -10.16
N GLN A 102 -7.59 15.79 -10.25
CA GLN A 102 -7.88 14.48 -10.82
C GLN A 102 -7.40 14.37 -12.28
N GLU A 103 -7.56 15.43 -13.06
CA GLU A 103 -7.17 15.51 -14.46
C GLU A 103 -5.68 15.23 -14.65
N GLU A 104 -4.83 15.77 -13.76
CA GLU A 104 -3.39 15.55 -13.79
C GLU A 104 -3.03 14.10 -13.44
N LYS A 105 -3.73 13.50 -12.47
CA LYS A 105 -3.53 12.10 -12.08
C LYS A 105 -3.99 11.13 -13.17
N GLN A 106 -5.06 11.45 -13.89
CA GLN A 106 -5.62 10.61 -14.96
C GLN A 106 -4.71 10.51 -16.19
N LYS A 107 -3.78 11.45 -16.40
CA LYS A 107 -2.76 11.35 -17.47
C LYS A 107 -1.89 10.08 -17.38
N TYR A 108 -1.79 9.50 -16.18
CA TYR A 108 -1.01 8.29 -15.90
C TYR A 108 -1.89 7.03 -15.77
N SER A 109 -3.18 7.12 -16.08
CA SER A 109 -4.09 5.98 -16.08
C SER A 109 -3.75 5.01 -17.21
N ARG A 110 -4.01 3.71 -16.98
CA ARG A 110 -3.93 2.71 -18.04
C ARG A 110 -5.07 2.92 -19.03
N ALA A 111 -4.84 2.62 -20.31
CA ALA A 111 -5.92 2.54 -21.29
C ALA A 111 -6.98 1.51 -20.83
N ALA A 112 -8.24 1.77 -21.17
CA ALA A 112 -9.30 0.79 -20.94
C ALA A 112 -9.00 -0.50 -21.72
N ASN A 113 -9.09 -1.65 -21.04
CA ASN A 113 -8.99 -2.97 -21.66
C ASN A 113 -10.34 -3.40 -22.23
#